data_AF-A0A090WTZ9-F1
#
_entry.id   AF-A0A090WTZ9-F1
#
_cell.length_a   1.000
_cell.length_b   1.000
_cell.length_c   1.000
_cell.angle_alpha   90.00
_cell.angle_beta   90.00
_cell.angle_gamma   90.00
#
_symmetry.space_group_name_H-M   'P 1'
#
loop_
_entity.id
_entity.type
_entity.pdbx_description
1 polymer ?
#
loop_
_entity_poly.entity_id
_entity_poly.type
_entity_poly.pdbx_seq_one_letter_code
_entity_poly.pdbx_strand_id
1 'polypeptide(L)'
;MIQHVTDQSGEVIAEQNNNEIIYKTSKTSAPIEYHTLNIPLGKTFKVTLSDGTKVYLNSGTTFKYPKQFSNNSNRLVYLTGEAFFEVKEDKANPFIVNINDIAVKVLGTKFNVNAYPENSTTSCV
;
A
#
# COMPACT_ATOMS: atom_id res chain seq x y z
N MET A 1 9.18 6.80 -19.05
CA MET A 1 8.16 6.27 -19.99
C MET A 1 7.03 5.71 -19.15
N ILE A 2 5.79 6.08 -19.42
CA ILE A 2 4.62 5.57 -18.67
C ILE A 2 4.27 4.19 -19.25
N GLN A 3 4.10 3.20 -18.37
CA GLN A 3 3.66 1.85 -18.70
C GLN A 3 2.27 1.62 -18.13
N HIS A 4 1.38 0.99 -18.89
CA HIS A 4 0.08 0.55 -18.40
C HIS A 4 0.20 -0.87 -17.84
N VAL A 5 -0.28 -1.06 -16.62
CA VAL A 5 -0.42 -2.38 -16.01
C VAL A 5 -1.85 -2.84 -16.27
N THR A 6 -1.99 -4.00 -16.90
CA THR A 6 -3.28 -4.63 -17.18
C THR A 6 -3.47 -5.88 -16.36
N ASP A 7 -4.72 -6.22 -16.03
CA ASP A 7 -5.04 -7.54 -15.51
C ASP A 7 -5.19 -8.59 -16.63
N GLN A 8 -5.55 -9.81 -16.25
CA GLN A 8 -5.74 -10.95 -17.16
C GLN A 8 -6.84 -10.74 -18.20
N SER A 9 -7.78 -9.81 -17.95
CA SER A 9 -8.86 -9.46 -18.89
C SER A 9 -8.46 -8.37 -19.89
N GLY A 10 -7.29 -7.75 -19.69
CA GLY A 10 -6.82 -6.62 -20.49
C GLY A 10 -7.29 -5.25 -19.98
N GLU A 11 -8.00 -5.18 -18.84
CA GLU A 11 -8.37 -3.91 -18.20
C GLU A 11 -7.10 -3.24 -17.67
N VAL A 12 -6.92 -1.94 -17.93
CA VAL A 12 -5.82 -1.15 -17.35
C VAL A 12 -6.13 -0.81 -15.90
N ILE A 13 -5.36 -1.39 -14.98
CA ILE A 13 -5.59 -1.30 -13.53
C ILE A 13 -4.67 -0.29 -12.83
N ALA A 14 -3.51 -0.01 -13.42
CA ALA A 14 -2.56 0.96 -12.89
C ALA A 14 -1.67 1.55 -13.98
N GLU A 15 -1.07 2.70 -13.66
CA GLU A 15 -0.02 3.33 -14.47
C GLU A 15 1.29 3.29 -13.69
N GLN A 16 2.34 2.75 -14.30
CA GLN A 16 3.67 2.73 -13.71
C GLN A 16 4.58 3.74 -14.41
N ASN A 17 5.24 4.58 -13.63
CA ASN A 17 6.26 5.51 -14.09
C ASN A 17 7.51 5.36 -13.23
N ASN A 18 8.58 4.80 -13.82
CA ASN A 18 9.85 4.54 -13.15
C ASN A 18 9.67 3.75 -11.83
N ASN A 19 9.84 4.42 -10.69
CA ASN A 19 9.76 3.87 -9.34
C ASN A 19 8.41 4.13 -8.66
N GLU A 20 7.39 4.56 -9.39
CA GLU A 20 6.05 4.78 -8.88
C GLU A 20 5.01 3.95 -9.66
N ILE A 21 4.05 3.37 -8.95
CA ILE A 21 2.83 2.80 -9.53
C ILE A 21 1.59 3.50 -8.96
N ILE A 22 0.63 3.81 -9.81
CA ILE A 22 -0.59 4.55 -9.47
C ILE A 22 -1.80 3.71 -9.85
N TYR A 23 -2.56 3.24 -8.86
CA TYR A 23 -3.78 2.46 -9.07
C TYR A 23 -4.96 3.37 -9.35
N LYS A 24 -5.79 2.98 -10.32
CA LYS A 24 -7.07 3.64 -10.59
C LYS A 24 -8.16 3.02 -9.73
N THR A 25 -9.09 3.84 -9.26
CA THR A 25 -10.30 3.34 -8.60
C THR A 25 -11.22 2.72 -9.65
N SER A 26 -11.46 1.40 -9.59
CA SER A 26 -12.53 0.76 -10.38
C SER A 26 -13.84 0.76 -9.57
N LYS A 27 -14.99 0.47 -10.19
CA LYS A 27 -16.29 0.37 -9.47
C LYS A 27 -16.79 -1.07 -9.37
N THR A 28 -15.92 -2.03 -9.60
CA THR A 28 -16.30 -3.44 -9.72
C THR A 28 -16.35 -4.12 -8.35
N SER A 29 -17.40 -4.91 -8.13
CA SER A 29 -17.64 -5.70 -6.92
C SER A 29 -16.87 -7.03 -6.94
N ALA A 30 -15.69 -7.05 -7.54
CA ALA A 30 -14.89 -8.26 -7.68
C ALA A 30 -14.34 -8.71 -6.31
N PRO A 31 -13.98 -10.00 -6.15
CA PRO A 31 -13.29 -10.49 -4.96
C PRO A 31 -12.04 -9.65 -4.66
N ILE A 32 -11.71 -9.50 -3.37
CA ILE A 32 -10.51 -8.74 -2.95
C ILE A 32 -9.26 -9.50 -3.41
N GLU A 33 -8.69 -9.05 -4.52
CA GLU A 33 -7.39 -9.48 -5.03
C GLU A 33 -6.28 -8.68 -4.33
N TYR A 34 -5.23 -9.37 -3.87
CA TYR A 34 -4.09 -8.75 -3.22
C TYR A 34 -2.88 -8.71 -4.14
N HIS A 35 -2.22 -7.57 -4.19
CA HIS A 35 -0.92 -7.40 -4.81
C HIS A 35 0.17 -7.33 -3.74
N THR A 36 1.38 -7.75 -4.10
CA THR A 36 2.56 -7.69 -3.23
C THR A 36 3.71 -7.03 -3.98
N LEU A 37 4.27 -5.96 -3.41
CA LEU A 37 5.50 -5.35 -3.86
C LEU A 37 6.65 -5.81 -2.98
N ASN A 38 7.73 -6.29 -3.60
CA ASN A 38 8.97 -6.63 -2.93
C ASN A 38 10.04 -5.66 -3.41
N ILE A 39 10.58 -4.84 -2.51
CA ILE A 39 11.54 -3.80 -2.85
C ILE A 39 12.96 -4.33 -2.64
N PRO A 40 13.78 -4.45 -3.70
CA PRO A 40 15.14 -4.95 -3.56
C PRO A 40 16.01 -4.07 -2.64
N LEU A 41 17.11 -4.67 -2.17
CA LEU A 41 18.15 -3.94 -1.45
C LEU A 41 18.74 -2.81 -2.33
N GLY A 42 18.96 -1.63 -1.73
CA GLY A 42 19.42 -0.42 -2.41
C GLY A 42 18.39 0.30 -3.31
N LYS A 43 17.10 -0.07 -3.23
CA LYS A 43 16.03 0.55 -4.01
C LYS A 43 14.91 1.08 -3.12
N THR A 44 14.16 2.04 -3.64
CA THR A 44 12.95 2.58 -3.04
C THR A 44 11.84 2.59 -4.09
N PHE A 45 10.60 2.52 -3.64
CA PHE A 45 9.45 2.53 -4.56
C PHE A 45 8.30 3.31 -3.96
N LYS A 46 7.41 3.81 -4.80
CA LYS A 46 6.21 4.53 -4.40
C LYS A 46 4.98 3.85 -4.96
N VAL A 47 3.93 3.74 -4.16
CA VAL A 47 2.62 3.30 -4.62
C VAL A 47 1.57 4.31 -4.22
N THR A 48 0.74 4.71 -5.18
CA THR A 48 -0.51 5.43 -4.92
C THR A 48 -1.65 4.41 -5.03
N LEU A 49 -2.29 4.13 -3.90
CA LEU A 49 -3.35 3.13 -3.75
C LEU A 49 -4.67 3.60 -4.37
N SER A 50 -5.60 2.67 -4.56
CA SER A 50 -6.91 2.91 -5.19
C SER A 50 -7.79 3.94 -4.45
N ASP A 51 -7.57 4.19 -3.17
CA ASP A 51 -8.25 5.23 -2.40
C ASP A 51 -7.59 6.61 -2.55
N GLY A 52 -6.35 6.67 -3.05
CA GLY A 52 -5.50 7.85 -3.17
C GLY A 52 -4.45 8.00 -2.07
N THR A 53 -4.36 7.04 -1.13
CA THR A 53 -3.27 6.99 -0.14
C THR A 53 -1.94 6.75 -0.86
N LYS A 54 -0.90 7.50 -0.47
CA LYS A 54 0.44 7.32 -1.01
C LYS A 54 1.32 6.60 0.01
N VAL A 55 2.09 5.63 -0.47
CA VAL A 55 3.02 4.85 0.36
C VAL A 55 4.39 4.89 -0.29
N TYR A 56 5.38 5.32 0.49
CA TYR A 56 6.78 5.38 0.10
C TYR A 56 7.48 4.22 0.79
N LEU A 57 7.95 3.26 0.01
CA LEU A 57 8.52 2.00 0.47
C LEU A 57 10.04 2.09 0.44
N ASN A 58 10.67 1.83 1.59
CA ASN A 58 12.11 1.78 1.70
C ASN A 58 12.65 0.42 1.23
N SER A 59 13.97 0.31 1.17
CA SER A 59 14.68 -0.87 0.70
C SER A 59 14.44 -2.12 1.54
N GLY A 60 14.35 -3.31 0.91
CA GLY A 60 14.10 -4.55 1.63
C GLY A 60 12.67 -4.69 2.16
N THR A 61 11.76 -3.77 1.78
CA THR A 61 10.38 -3.78 2.22
C THR A 61 9.52 -4.70 1.37
N THR A 62 8.67 -5.49 2.03
CA THR A 62 7.54 -6.19 1.41
C THR A 62 6.25 -5.50 1.82
N PHE A 63 5.44 -5.13 0.82
CA PHE A 63 4.18 -4.44 1.04
C PHE A 63 3.06 -5.13 0.28
N LYS A 64 2.06 -5.62 1.02
CA LYS A 64 0.89 -6.33 0.48
C LYS A 64 -0.37 -5.51 0.71
N TYR A 65 -1.14 -5.29 -0.34
CA TYR A 65 -2.31 -4.41 -0.34
C TYR A 65 -3.34 -4.92 -1.34
N PRO A 66 -4.63 -4.64 -1.14
CA PRO A 66 -5.65 -5.02 -2.10
C PRO A 66 -5.53 -4.15 -3.36
N LYS A 67 -5.76 -4.74 -4.53
CA LYS A 67 -5.89 -4.03 -5.82
C LYS A 67 -6.86 -2.85 -5.69
N GLN A 68 -7.96 -3.08 -4.98
CA GLN A 68 -8.92 -2.06 -4.61
C GLN A 68 -9.50 -2.30 -3.20
N PHE A 69 -9.71 -1.22 -2.44
CA PHE A 69 -10.45 -1.29 -1.17
C PHE A 69 -11.95 -1.42 -1.41
N SER A 70 -12.61 -2.36 -0.72
CA SER A 70 -14.07 -2.51 -0.81
C SER A 70 -14.79 -1.35 -0.13
N ASN A 71 -15.91 -0.92 -0.72
CA ASN A 71 -16.76 0.10 -0.12
C ASN A 71 -17.23 -0.32 1.29
N ASN A 72 -17.24 0.61 2.23
CA ASN A 72 -17.70 0.39 3.61
C ASN A 72 -16.90 -0.68 4.37
N SER A 73 -15.61 -0.83 4.06
CA SER A 73 -14.72 -1.78 4.73
C SER A 73 -13.42 -1.11 5.15
N ASN A 74 -12.74 -1.67 6.15
CA ASN A 74 -11.44 -1.16 6.57
C ASN A 74 -10.42 -1.29 5.42
N ARG A 75 -9.60 -0.26 5.25
CA ARG A 75 -8.50 -0.25 4.27
C ARG A 75 -7.28 -0.97 4.87
N LEU A 76 -7.26 -2.30 4.73
CA LEU A 76 -6.23 -3.15 5.33
C LEU A 76 -5.05 -3.39 4.38
N VAL A 77 -3.84 -3.12 4.86
CA VAL A 77 -2.57 -3.43 4.19
C VAL A 77 -1.63 -4.14 5.16
N TYR A 78 -0.59 -4.78 4.61
CA TYR A 78 0.40 -5.51 5.38
C TYR A 78 1.80 -5.01 5.03
N LEU A 79 2.63 -4.80 6.05
CA LEU A 79 3.97 -4.26 5.91
C LEU A 79 4.99 -5.15 6.65
N THR A 80 6.07 -5.47 5.95
CA THR A 80 7.34 -5.95 6.52
C THR A 80 8.45 -5.04 6.02
N GLY A 81 9.20 -4.40 6.90
CA GLY A 81 10.21 -3.39 6.54
C GLY A 81 9.79 -1.97 6.92
N GLU A 82 10.14 -0.98 6.09
CA GLU A 82 9.88 0.43 6.39
C GLU A 82 9.08 1.14 5.28
N ALA A 83 8.08 1.90 5.71
CA ALA A 83 7.28 2.71 4.82
C ALA A 83 6.79 4.00 5.48
N PHE A 84 6.80 5.07 4.69
CA PHE A 84 6.13 6.32 5.01
C PHE A 84 4.78 6.39 4.32
N PHE A 85 3.73 6.71 5.07
CA PHE A 85 2.35 6.74 4.60
C PHE A 85 1.82 8.17 4.59
N GLU A 86 1.24 8.59 3.47
CA GLU A 86 0.35 9.74 3.39
C GLU A 86 -1.09 9.22 3.17
N VAL A 87 -1.79 8.97 4.27
CA VAL A 87 -3.13 8.36 4.24
C VAL A 87 -4.17 9.41 3.91
N LYS A 88 -4.96 9.13 2.87
CA LYS A 88 -6.12 9.95 2.54
C LYS A 88 -7.16 9.86 3.66
N GLU A 89 -7.67 11.01 4.09
CA GLU A 89 -8.67 11.08 5.14
C GLU A 89 -9.97 10.38 4.72
N ASP A 90 -10.38 9.40 5.53
CA ASP A 90 -11.67 8.72 5.47
C ASP A 90 -12.01 8.18 6.87
N LYS A 91 -12.97 8.84 7.53
CA LYS A 91 -13.41 8.48 8.89
C LYS A 91 -14.35 7.27 8.90
N ALA A 92 -15.01 6.98 7.79
CA ALA A 92 -15.93 5.85 7.68
C ALA A 92 -15.18 4.55 7.41
N ASN A 93 -14.04 4.63 6.70
CA ASN A 93 -13.22 3.49 6.34
C ASN A 93 -11.77 3.68 6.88
N PRO A 94 -11.50 3.29 8.14
CA PRO A 94 -10.15 3.40 8.71
C PRO A 94 -9.08 2.68 7.89
N PHE A 95 -7.88 3.26 7.83
CA PHE A 95 -6.69 2.64 7.26
C PHE A 95 -5.93 1.87 8.33
N ILE A 96 -5.63 0.61 8.04
CA ILE A 96 -5.00 -0.33 8.97
C ILE A 96 -3.74 -0.88 8.33
N VAL A 97 -2.58 -0.60 8.94
CA VAL A 97 -1.31 -1.22 8.59
C VAL A 97 -1.06 -2.37 9.55
N ASN A 98 -1.12 -3.60 9.05
CA ASN A 98 -0.81 -4.80 9.81
C ASN A 98 0.70 -5.12 9.70
N ILE A 99 1.33 -5.30 10.85
CA ILE A 99 2.76 -5.49 11.05
C ILE A 99 2.92 -6.69 11.99
N ASN A 100 2.90 -7.90 11.43
CA ASN A 100 2.88 -9.16 12.19
C ASN A 100 1.77 -9.18 13.26
N ASP A 101 2.12 -9.09 14.54
CA ASP A 101 1.19 -9.15 15.67
C ASP A 101 0.66 -7.76 16.09
N ILE A 102 1.07 -6.69 15.40
CA ILE A 102 0.71 -5.30 15.70
C ILE A 102 -0.08 -4.70 14.54
N ALA A 103 -1.09 -3.88 14.85
CA ALA A 103 -1.83 -3.12 13.85
C ALA A 103 -1.87 -1.63 14.19
N VAL A 104 -1.53 -0.78 13.23
CA VAL A 104 -1.67 0.67 13.31
C VAL A 104 -2.94 1.08 12.59
N LYS A 105 -3.88 1.72 13.30
CA LYS A 105 -5.16 2.18 12.75
C LYS A 105 -5.22 3.71 12.74
N VAL A 106 -5.47 4.30 11.57
CA VAL A 106 -5.59 5.75 11.38
C VAL A 106 -6.80 6.08 10.49
N LEU A 107 -7.31 7.31 10.60
CA LEU A 107 -8.41 7.79 9.75
C LEU A 107 -7.91 8.65 8.59
N GLY A 108 -6.80 9.34 8.79
CA GLY A 108 -6.13 10.23 7.83
C GLY A 108 -5.01 10.93 8.56
N THR A 109 -3.77 10.72 8.12
CA THR A 109 -2.57 11.32 8.72
C THR A 109 -1.36 11.01 7.84
N LYS A 110 -0.22 11.59 8.20
CA LYS A 110 1.09 11.17 7.71
C LYS A 110 1.87 10.55 8.86
N PHE A 111 2.48 9.40 8.61
CA PHE A 111 3.25 8.69 9.62
C PHE A 111 4.27 7.77 8.96
N ASN A 112 5.35 7.46 9.68
CA ASN A 112 6.33 6.47 9.28
C ASN A 112 6.18 5.20 10.13
N VAL A 113 6.36 4.04 9.50
CA VAL A 113 6.48 2.75 10.19
C VAL A 113 7.82 2.14 9.84
N ASN A 114 8.60 1.77 10.85
CA ASN A 114 9.81 0.99 10.69
C ASN A 114 9.65 -0.34 11.45
N ALA A 115 9.58 -1.44 10.70
CA ALA A 115 9.23 -2.77 11.19
C ALA A 115 9.99 -3.88 10.46
N TYR A 116 11.31 -3.71 10.35
CA TYR A 116 12.19 -4.75 9.83
C TYR A 116 12.28 -5.93 10.82
N PRO A 117 12.11 -7.20 10.39
CA PRO A 117 12.16 -8.37 11.27
C PRO A 117 13.49 -8.55 12.01
N GLU A 118 14.60 -8.06 11.44
CA GLU A 118 15.93 -8.09 12.05
C GLU A 118 16.09 -7.06 13.18
N ASN A 119 15.21 -6.06 13.27
CA ASN A 119 15.22 -5.07 14.33
C ASN A 119 14.48 -5.61 15.56
N SER A 120 15.04 -5.37 16.75
CA SER A 120 14.39 -5.75 18.02
C SER A 120 13.16 -4.91 18.36
N THR A 121 12.93 -3.82 17.62
CA THR A 121 11.85 -2.86 17.90
C THR A 121 11.14 -2.48 16.61
N THR A 122 9.82 -2.34 16.71
CA THR A 122 8.98 -1.67 15.71
C THR A 122 8.69 -0.26 16.18
N SER A 123 8.83 0.74 15.31
CA SER A 123 8.50 2.13 15.63
C SER A 123 7.46 2.68 14.66
N CYS A 124 6.59 3.54 15.19
CA CYS A 124 5.59 4.30 14.45
C CYS A 124 5.62 5.75 14.96
N VAL A 125 5.86 6.71 14.07
CA VAL A 125 6.02 8.13 14.39
C VAL A 125 5.19 8.99 13.45
#